data_AF-A0A1Q9CT50-F1
#
_entry.id   AF-A0A1Q9CT50-F1
#
_cell.length_a   1.000
_cell.length_b   1.000
_cell.length_c   1.000
_cell.angle_alpha   90.00
_cell.angle_beta   90.00
_cell.angle_gamma   90.00
#
_symmetry.space_group_name_H-M   'P 1'
#
loop_
_entity.id
_entity.type
_entity.pdbx_description
1 polymer ?
#
loop_
_entity_poly.entity_id
_entity_poly.type
_entity_poly.pdbx_seq_one_letter_code
_entity_poly.pdbx_strand_id
1 'polypeptide(L)'
;AIDTMLKMGASMDPAALKTGVLAHSNAIANMDSKGVATLADYTAINAAIGHMISSVPASQTMDVYNAFNKFNLGNDVGPYMMSKVNAGDAKAAYQALMDFKDVVKASQR
;
A
#
# COMPACT_ATOMS: atom_id res chain seq x y z
N ALA A 1 6.17 -7.38 14.07
CA ALA A 1 5.53 -6.66 12.93
C ALA A 1 5.53 -5.15 13.16
N ILE A 2 4.90 -4.63 14.23
CA ILE A 2 4.84 -3.18 14.47
C ILE A 2 6.23 -2.52 14.59
N ASP A 3 7.14 -3.09 15.37
CA ASP A 3 8.53 -2.60 15.47
C ASP A 3 9.23 -2.51 14.10
N THR A 4 9.01 -3.50 13.22
CA THR A 4 9.54 -3.51 11.86
C THR A 4 8.95 -2.38 11.00
N MET A 5 7.65 -2.08 11.15
CA MET A 5 7.04 -0.93 10.47
C MET A 5 7.61 0.40 10.98
N LEU A 6 7.83 0.53 12.29
CA LEU A 6 8.40 1.74 12.88
C LEU A 6 9.83 1.99 12.35
N LYS A 7 10.65 0.93 12.24
CA LYS A 7 11.99 1.01 11.65
C LYS A 7 11.98 1.42 10.18
N MET A 8 11.06 0.84 9.38
CA MET A 8 10.88 1.23 7.99
C MET A 8 10.43 2.69 7.87
N GLY A 9 9.39 3.08 8.63
CA GLY A 9 8.86 4.44 8.65
C GLY A 9 9.91 5.48 9.08
N ALA A 10 10.75 5.17 10.07
CA ALA A 10 11.85 6.04 10.48
C ALA A 10 12.95 6.21 9.42
N SER A 11 13.06 5.27 8.48
CA SER A 11 14.03 5.31 7.38
C SER A 11 13.48 5.98 6.11
N MET A 12 12.16 6.15 6.00
CA MET A 12 11.52 6.77 4.84
C MET A 12 11.88 8.26 4.70
N ASP A 13 11.81 8.76 3.47
CA ASP A 13 11.94 10.19 3.20
C ASP A 13 10.80 10.98 3.89
N PRO A 14 11.12 11.92 4.81
CA PRO A 14 10.11 12.69 5.52
C PRO A 14 9.19 13.50 4.60
N ALA A 15 9.67 13.96 3.43
CA ALA A 15 8.86 14.66 2.46
C ALA A 15 7.84 13.71 1.79
N ALA A 16 8.26 12.48 1.48
CA ALA A 16 7.35 11.45 0.96
C ALA A 16 6.27 11.08 1.99
N LEU A 17 6.65 10.92 3.26
CA LEU A 17 5.71 10.69 4.37
C LEU A 17 4.69 11.84 4.48
N LYS A 18 5.14 13.09 4.47
CA LYS A 18 4.25 14.26 4.52
C LYS A 18 3.26 14.26 3.36
N THR A 19 3.73 14.01 2.13
CA THR A 19 2.87 13.90 0.96
C THR A 19 1.84 12.79 1.11
N GLY A 20 2.25 11.61 1.59
CA GLY A 20 1.35 10.48 1.86
C GLY A 20 0.25 10.82 2.87
N VAL A 21 0.59 11.48 3.97
CA VAL A 21 -0.38 11.92 5.00
C VAL A 21 -1.38 12.92 4.43
N LEU A 22 -0.92 13.92 3.68
CA LEU A 22 -1.80 14.91 3.06
C LEU A 22 -2.73 14.30 2.00
N ALA A 23 -2.24 13.34 1.21
CA ALA A 23 -3.06 12.61 0.25
C ALA A 23 -4.21 11.85 0.92
N HIS A 24 -3.94 11.16 2.03
CA HIS A 24 -4.99 10.47 2.79
C HIS A 24 -5.97 11.46 3.42
N SER A 25 -5.47 12.56 4.00
CA SER A 25 -6.34 13.61 4.58
C SER A 25 -7.29 14.22 3.54
N ASN A 26 -6.80 14.46 2.32
CA ASN A 26 -7.63 14.98 1.23
C ASN A 26 -8.67 13.95 0.78
N ALA A 27 -8.26 12.69 0.60
CA ALA A 27 -9.16 11.63 0.19
C ALA A 27 -10.31 11.43 1.17
N ILE A 28 -10.04 11.49 2.48
CA ILE A 28 -11.06 11.39 3.54
C ILE A 28 -12.11 12.50 3.44
N ALA A 29 -11.68 13.72 3.12
CA ALA A 29 -12.60 14.86 2.96
C ALA A 29 -13.52 14.73 1.73
N ASN A 30 -13.12 13.93 0.74
CA ASN A 30 -13.79 13.84 -0.57
C ASN A 30 -14.47 12.48 -0.82
N MET A 31 -14.56 11.60 0.17
CA MET A 31 -15.15 10.26 -0.01
C MET A 31 -16.62 10.33 -0.40
N ASP A 32 -17.08 9.33 -1.16
CA ASP A 32 -18.49 9.16 -1.45
C ASP A 32 -19.29 8.70 -0.22
N SER A 33 -20.62 8.57 -0.37
CA SER A 33 -21.50 8.14 0.72
C SER A 33 -21.29 6.69 1.19
N LYS A 34 -20.46 5.90 0.49
CA LYS A 34 -20.07 4.54 0.86
C LYS A 34 -18.68 4.49 1.49
N GLY A 35 -18.02 5.64 1.65
CA GLY A 35 -16.64 5.70 2.13
C GLY A 35 -15.64 5.18 1.09
N VAL A 36 -15.85 5.49 -0.19
CA VAL A 36 -14.87 5.22 -1.25
C VAL A 36 -14.27 6.55 -1.72
N ALA A 37 -12.94 6.60 -1.83
CA ALA A 37 -12.24 7.77 -2.35
C ALA A 37 -12.57 8.02 -3.83
N THR A 38 -12.47 9.27 -4.28
CA THR A 38 -12.53 9.57 -5.72
C THR A 38 -11.39 8.87 -6.47
N LEU A 39 -11.54 8.64 -7.78
CA LEU A 39 -10.46 8.05 -8.59
C LEU A 39 -9.18 8.89 -8.54
N ALA A 40 -9.32 10.22 -8.55
CA ALA A 40 -8.19 11.15 -8.45
C ALA A 40 -7.47 10.99 -7.11
N ASP A 41 -8.21 10.95 -6.00
CA ASP A 41 -7.64 10.79 -4.67
C ASP A 41 -7.02 9.40 -4.46
N TYR A 42 -7.65 8.34 -4.95
CA TYR A 42 -7.09 6.98 -4.91
C TYR A 42 -5.77 6.87 -5.68
N THR A 43 -5.69 7.53 -6.85
CA THR A 43 -4.46 7.60 -7.65
C THR A 43 -3.37 8.37 -6.90
N ALA A 44 -3.71 9.50 -6.28
CA ALA A 44 -2.77 10.29 -5.49
C ALA A 44 -2.23 9.53 -4.26
N ILE A 45 -3.10 8.78 -3.57
CA ILE A 45 -2.71 7.90 -2.45
C ILE A 45 -1.71 6.84 -2.92
N ASN A 46 -2.02 6.10 -3.98
CA ASN A 46 -1.15 5.03 -4.47
C ASN A 46 0.21 5.57 -4.95
N ALA A 47 0.23 6.71 -5.65
CA ALA A 47 1.47 7.36 -6.06
C ALA A 47 2.31 7.77 -4.84
N ALA A 48 1.69 8.37 -3.82
CA ALA A 48 2.39 8.75 -2.61
C ALA A 48 2.93 7.53 -1.84
N ILE A 49 2.17 6.43 -1.76
CA ILE A 49 2.63 5.16 -1.17
C ILE A 49 3.82 4.58 -1.95
N GLY A 50 3.76 4.61 -3.29
CA GLY A 50 4.88 4.22 -4.14
C GLY A 50 6.15 4.99 -3.81
N HIS A 51 6.07 6.33 -3.68
CA HIS A 51 7.21 7.16 -3.30
C HIS A 51 7.71 6.90 -1.87
N MET A 52 6.81 6.63 -0.91
CA MET A 52 7.20 6.23 0.45
C MET A 52 8.00 4.92 0.43
N ILE A 53 7.54 3.91 -0.31
CA ILE A 53 8.23 2.62 -0.43
C ILE A 53 9.55 2.75 -1.19
N SER A 54 9.59 3.52 -2.28
CA SER A 54 10.81 3.71 -3.07
C SER A 54 11.88 4.50 -2.31
N SER A 55 11.51 5.18 -1.22
CA SER A 55 12.46 5.98 -0.41
C SER A 55 13.34 5.16 0.55
N VAL A 56 13.10 3.86 0.69
CA VAL A 56 13.86 2.95 1.57
C VAL A 56 14.37 1.73 0.78
N PRO A 57 15.41 1.02 1.29
CA PRO A 57 15.87 -0.22 0.67
C PRO A 57 14.77 -1.28 0.58
N ALA A 58 14.77 -2.05 -0.52
CA ALA A 58 13.83 -3.15 -0.77
C ALA A 58 13.74 -4.15 0.41
N SER A 59 14.87 -4.39 1.10
CA SER A 59 14.95 -5.29 2.24
C SER A 59 14.02 -4.87 3.38
N GLN A 60 13.90 -3.57 3.68
CA GLN A 60 13.02 -3.11 4.76
C GLN A 60 11.54 -3.34 4.44
N THR A 61 11.16 -3.16 3.17
CA THR A 61 9.80 -3.46 2.70
C THR A 61 9.50 -4.96 2.85
N MET A 62 10.45 -5.81 2.47
CA MET A 62 10.33 -7.26 2.61
C MET A 62 10.35 -7.72 4.07
N ASP A 63 11.11 -7.06 4.96
CA ASP A 63 11.13 -7.34 6.38
C ASP A 63 9.75 -7.09 7.01
N VAL A 64 9.09 -5.99 6.64
CA VAL A 64 7.70 -5.71 7.06
C VAL A 64 6.76 -6.80 6.55
N TYR A 65 6.80 -7.12 5.25
CA TYR A 65 5.97 -8.18 4.67
C TYR A 65 6.16 -9.52 5.39
N ASN A 66 7.41 -9.95 5.57
CA ASN A 66 7.77 -11.19 6.24
C ASN A 66 7.36 -11.19 7.72
N ALA A 67 7.44 -10.04 8.40
CA ALA A 67 7.02 -9.92 9.79
C ALA A 67 5.50 -10.11 9.96
N PHE A 68 4.68 -9.70 8.98
CA PHE A 68 3.25 -9.98 8.97
C PHE A 68 2.94 -11.42 8.53
N ASN A 69 3.67 -11.94 7.54
CA ASN A 69 3.49 -13.32 7.08
C ASN A 69 3.68 -14.35 8.21
N LYS A 70 4.57 -14.07 9.17
CA LYS A 70 4.81 -14.91 10.37
C LYS A 70 3.58 -15.10 11.27
N PHE A 71 2.59 -14.21 11.22
CA PHE A 71 1.35 -14.43 11.98
C PHE A 71 0.55 -15.61 11.45
N ASN A 72 0.84 -16.09 10.23
CA ASN A 72 0.21 -17.25 9.63
C ASN A 72 -1.31 -17.20 9.81
N LEU A 73 -1.94 -16.15 9.24
CA LEU A 73 -3.37 -15.85 9.40
C LEU A 73 -4.31 -16.90 8.77
N GLY A 74 -3.80 -18.08 8.45
CA GLY A 74 -4.49 -19.14 7.73
C GLY A 74 -4.59 -18.86 6.23
N ASN A 75 -5.14 -19.82 5.50
CA ASN A 75 -5.36 -19.72 4.06
C ASN A 75 -6.72 -19.13 3.70
N ASP A 76 -7.53 -18.75 4.70
CA ASP A 76 -8.94 -18.41 4.51
C ASP A 76 -9.17 -16.91 4.34
N VAL A 77 -8.26 -16.05 4.82
CA VAL A 77 -8.42 -14.58 4.76
C VAL A 77 -8.50 -14.08 3.31
N GLY A 78 -7.60 -14.54 2.44
CA GLY A 78 -7.58 -14.15 1.03
C GLY A 78 -8.87 -14.54 0.29
N PRO A 79 -9.25 -15.84 0.29
CA PRO A 79 -10.52 -16.29 -0.27
C PRO A 79 -11.74 -15.59 0.33
N TYR A 80 -11.76 -15.37 1.65
CA TYR A 80 -12.84 -14.66 2.33
C TYR A 80 -12.97 -13.22 1.83
N MET A 81 -11.88 -12.46 1.75
CA MET A 81 -11.90 -11.09 1.22
C MET A 81 -12.33 -11.06 -0.26
N MET A 82 -11.85 -12.00 -1.09
CA MET A 82 -12.23 -12.11 -2.49
C MET A 82 -13.72 -12.45 -2.67
N SER A 83 -14.32 -13.21 -1.75
CA SER A 83 -15.76 -13.53 -1.77
C SER A 83 -16.68 -12.32 -1.55
N LYS A 84 -16.15 -11.17 -1.10
CA LYS A 84 -16.91 -9.94 -0.84
C LYS A 84 -16.92 -8.97 -2.02
N VAL A 85 -16.22 -9.28 -3.10
CA VAL A 85 -16.02 -8.40 -4.26
C VAL A 85 -16.18 -9.18 -5.56
N ASN A 86 -16.17 -8.47 -6.69
CA ASN A 86 -16.06 -9.11 -7.99
C ASN A 86 -14.68 -9.78 -8.13
N ALA A 87 -14.67 -11.09 -8.37
CA ALA A 87 -13.44 -11.87 -8.47
C ALA A 87 -12.57 -11.49 -9.70
N GLY A 88 -13.17 -11.03 -10.79
CA GLY A 88 -12.47 -10.54 -11.97
C GLY A 88 -11.74 -9.23 -11.68
N ASP A 89 -12.44 -8.27 -11.06
CA ASP A 89 -11.87 -6.98 -10.69
C ASP A 89 -10.74 -7.12 -9.66
N ALA A 90 -10.89 -8.03 -8.68
CA ALA A 90 -9.85 -8.31 -7.69
C ALA A 90 -8.55 -8.86 -8.33
N LYS A 91 -8.68 -9.76 -9.32
CA LYS A 91 -7.52 -10.28 -10.07
C LYS A 91 -6.86 -9.19 -10.91
N ALA A 92 -7.66 -8.35 -11.57
CA ALA A 92 -7.15 -7.23 -12.37
C ALA A 92 -6.40 -6.22 -11.49
N ALA A 93 -6.95 -5.87 -10.32
CA ALA A 93 -6.30 -4.99 -9.35
C ALA A 93 -4.98 -5.58 -8.82
N TYR A 94 -4.93 -6.88 -8.54
CA TYR A 94 -3.69 -7.54 -8.10
C TYR A 94 -2.63 -7.55 -9.21
N GLN A 95 -3.02 -7.81 -10.46
CA GLN A 95 -2.09 -7.72 -11.59
C GLN A 95 -1.54 -6.30 -11.75
N ALA A 96 -2.40 -5.28 -11.67
CA ALA A 96 -1.96 -3.89 -11.72
C ALA A 96 -1.01 -3.53 -10.57
N LEU A 97 -1.21 -4.09 -9.38
CA LEU A 97 -0.25 -3.97 -8.27
C LEU A 97 1.10 -4.63 -8.60
N MET A 98 1.09 -5.79 -9.26
CA MET A 98 2.33 -6.47 -9.70
C MET A 98 3.10 -5.66 -10.74
N ASP A 99 2.41 -4.94 -11.62
CA ASP A 99 3.06 -4.06 -12.59
C ASP A 99 3.57 -2.77 -11.90
N PHE A 100 2.76 -2.20 -11.00
CA PHE A 100 3.11 -0.98 -10.25
C PHE A 100 4.33 -1.18 -9.35
N LYS A 101 4.42 -2.32 -8.64
CA LYS A 101 5.57 -2.60 -7.76
C LYS A 101 6.89 -2.72 -8.52
N ASP A 102 6.88 -3.07 -9.80
CA ASP A 102 8.10 -3.08 -10.63
C ASP A 102 8.60 -1.66 -10.93
N VAL A 103 7.69 -0.71 -11.18
CA VAL A 103 8.04 0.72 -11.33
C VAL A 103 8.57 1.30 -10.02
N VAL A 104 7.92 0.98 -8.89
CA VAL A 104 8.38 1.40 -7.56
C VAL A 104 9.77 0.86 -7.27
N LYS A 105 10.01 -0.43 -7.55
CA LYS A 105 11.32 -1.08 -7.36
C LYS A 105 12.40 -0.46 -8.24
N ALA A 106 12.10 -0.13 -9.50
CA ALA A 106 13.05 0.52 -10.40
C ALA A 106 13.46 1.92 -9.92
N SER A 107 12.61 2.58 -9.12
CA SER A 107 12.85 3.91 -8.56
C SER A 107 13.35 3.86 -7.10
N GLN A 108 13.63 2.66 -6.57
CA GLN A 108 13.94 2.45 -5.17
C GLN A 108 15.42 2.76 -4.86
N ARG A 109 15.65 3.42 -3.73
CA ARG A 109 16.98 3.82 -3.24
C ARG A 109 17.73 2.65 -2.60
#